data_AF-A0A921EN95-F1
#
_entry.id   AF-A0A921EN95-F1
#
_cell.length_a   1.000
_cell.length_b   1.000
_cell.length_c   1.000
_cell.angle_alpha   90.00
_cell.angle_beta   90.00
_cell.angle_gamma   90.00
#
_symmetry.space_group_name_H-M   'P 1'
#
loop_
_entity.id
_entity.type
_entity.pdbx_description
1 polymer ?
#
loop_
_entity_poly.entity_id
_entity_poly.type
_entity_poly.pdbx_seq_one_letter_code
_entity_poly.pdbx_strand_id
1 'polypeptide(L)'
;MRRWLASLAAIAAIAAGSITATSAEALPLAPEPVRPVTGIPTPCPSVYPFPEGESIETIKDRITATFGFKLSGSQWTKASMPSIKILWETLDAVECTTYRADLLGKQKGNVGLNASRIRGFAWGDWSLTKVGYVSLDFTKFQRALDSGDEGRLVRLVIHELAHVLNSDRYENPGYWKAFKKLYAKEGRFSDYAGRSVTETFADVVGYYVGRCALDNPYDTGKHDAYYAFARDNIFGGKEFGPAPGETPDCSLPADGAEEPMPGAADTPDWIEGLSGE
;
A
#
# COMPACT_ATOMS: atom_id res chain seq x y z
N MET A 1 -77.26 -44.51 -27.93
CA MET A 1 -77.35 -43.39 -28.89
C MET A 1 -75.94 -42.87 -29.15
N ARG A 2 -75.29 -43.27 -30.25
CA ARG A 2 -74.97 -42.39 -31.40
C ARG A 2 -74.46 -40.99 -31.00
N ARG A 3 -73.16 -40.73 -31.17
CA ARG A 3 -72.57 -39.75 -32.12
C ARG A 3 -71.04 -39.67 -31.92
N TRP A 4 -70.27 -40.22 -32.87
CA TRP A 4 -69.77 -39.63 -34.13
C TRP A 4 -68.44 -38.87 -33.92
N LEU A 5 -67.36 -39.58 -34.31
CA LEU A 5 -66.09 -39.18 -34.95
C LEU A 5 -65.84 -37.68 -35.23
N ALA A 6 -64.64 -37.21 -34.92
CA ALA A 6 -63.71 -36.67 -35.92
C ALA A 6 -62.28 -36.54 -35.37
N SER A 7 -61.35 -37.06 -36.16
CA SER A 7 -59.91 -37.15 -35.96
C SER A 7 -59.18 -35.82 -36.15
N LEU A 8 -57.99 -35.69 -35.55
CA LEU A 8 -56.80 -35.16 -36.21
C LEU A 8 -55.56 -35.72 -35.49
N ALA A 9 -54.79 -36.51 -36.22
CA ALA A 9 -53.56 -37.16 -35.77
C ALA A 9 -52.35 -36.29 -36.13
N ALA A 10 -51.37 -36.17 -35.23
CA ALA A 10 -49.94 -36.16 -35.56
C ALA A 10 -49.07 -36.14 -34.29
N ILE A 11 -48.54 -37.33 -33.96
CA ILE A 11 -47.15 -37.63 -33.58
C ILE A 11 -46.38 -36.52 -32.82
N ALA A 12 -46.17 -36.74 -31.53
CA ALA A 12 -44.95 -36.31 -30.85
C ALA A 12 -44.27 -37.58 -30.29
N ALA A 13 -43.13 -37.92 -30.88
CA ALA A 13 -42.31 -39.05 -30.51
C ALA A 13 -41.88 -38.97 -29.04
N ILE A 14 -42.05 -40.07 -28.31
CA ILE A 14 -41.40 -40.28 -27.01
C ILE A 14 -39.93 -40.54 -27.32
N ALA A 15 -39.12 -39.48 -27.36
CA ALA A 15 -37.68 -39.62 -27.24
C ALA A 15 -37.38 -39.92 -25.77
N ALA A 16 -37.20 -41.20 -25.45
CA ALA A 16 -36.43 -41.63 -24.30
C ALA A 16 -34.96 -41.23 -24.56
N GLY A 17 -34.69 -39.94 -24.45
CA GLY A 17 -33.34 -39.39 -24.40
C GLY A 17 -32.90 -39.41 -22.95
N SER A 18 -31.89 -40.23 -22.68
CA SER A 18 -31.15 -40.29 -21.43
C SER A 18 -30.98 -38.88 -20.87
N ILE A 19 -31.53 -38.60 -19.69
CA ILE A 19 -31.08 -37.46 -18.89
C ILE A 19 -29.69 -37.85 -18.43
N THR A 20 -28.68 -37.69 -19.29
CA THR A 20 -27.34 -37.44 -18.80
C THR A 20 -27.47 -36.12 -18.07
N ALA A 21 -27.54 -36.19 -16.74
CA ALA A 21 -27.30 -35.03 -15.92
C ALA A 21 -25.94 -34.49 -16.37
N THR A 22 -25.95 -33.42 -17.15
CA THR A 22 -24.79 -32.54 -17.23
C THR A 22 -24.67 -31.94 -15.85
N SER A 23 -23.99 -32.65 -14.95
CA SER A 23 -23.35 -32.01 -13.82
C SER A 23 -22.40 -30.99 -14.45
N ALA A 24 -22.80 -29.72 -14.45
CA ALA A 24 -21.89 -28.63 -14.65
C ALA A 24 -20.81 -28.82 -13.58
N GLU A 25 -19.63 -29.28 -13.99
CA GLU A 25 -18.44 -29.15 -13.17
C GLU A 25 -18.29 -27.65 -12.95
N ALA A 26 -18.58 -27.21 -11.72
CA ALA A 26 -18.25 -25.87 -11.30
C ALA A 26 -16.76 -25.70 -11.62
N LEU A 27 -16.44 -24.73 -12.48
CA LEU A 27 -15.06 -24.32 -12.69
C LEU A 27 -14.43 -24.14 -11.31
N PRO A 28 -13.19 -24.61 -11.08
CA PRO A 28 -12.51 -24.31 -9.83
C PRO A 28 -12.60 -22.80 -9.63
N LEU A 29 -13.12 -22.40 -8.46
CA LEU A 29 -13.16 -21.00 -8.07
C LEU A 29 -11.78 -20.42 -8.39
N ALA A 30 -11.74 -19.37 -9.22
CA ALA A 30 -10.50 -18.65 -9.41
C ALA A 30 -9.96 -18.33 -8.01
N PRO A 31 -8.70 -18.65 -7.69
CA PRO A 31 -8.16 -18.33 -6.38
C PRO A 31 -8.39 -16.84 -6.14
N GLU A 32 -8.95 -16.51 -4.97
CA GLU A 32 -9.11 -15.11 -4.61
C GLU A 32 -7.74 -14.42 -4.73
N PRO A 33 -7.67 -13.23 -5.34
CA PRO A 33 -6.41 -12.52 -5.46
C PRO A 33 -5.83 -12.34 -4.06
N VAL A 34 -4.70 -12.98 -3.80
CA VAL A 34 -3.93 -12.81 -2.57
C VAL A 34 -3.57 -11.33 -2.48
N ARG A 35 -4.04 -10.64 -1.44
CA ARG A 35 -3.73 -9.22 -1.21
C ARG A 35 -2.21 -9.08 -1.09
N PRO A 36 -1.53 -8.44 -2.06
CA PRO A 36 -0.09 -8.62 -2.22
C PRO A 36 0.75 -7.71 -1.32
N VAL A 37 0.14 -6.78 -0.57
CA VAL A 37 0.89 -5.78 0.20
C VAL A 37 0.43 -5.73 1.63
N THR A 38 1.30 -6.19 2.51
CA THR A 38 1.10 -5.99 3.93
C THR A 38 1.00 -4.52 4.25
N GLY A 39 -0.04 -4.13 4.96
CA GLY A 39 -0.21 -2.73 5.38
C GLY A 39 -1.35 -1.99 4.67
N ILE A 40 -1.82 -2.51 3.52
CA ILE A 40 -2.79 -1.84 2.64
C ILE A 40 -3.99 -2.78 2.41
N PRO A 41 -5.15 -2.55 3.07
CA PRO A 41 -6.33 -3.40 2.93
C PRO A 41 -6.87 -3.49 1.50
N THR A 42 -6.86 -2.37 0.78
CA THR A 42 -7.43 -2.25 -0.57
C THR A 42 -6.40 -1.66 -1.53
N PRO A 43 -5.31 -2.38 -1.85
CA PRO A 43 -4.27 -1.86 -2.74
C PRO A 43 -4.81 -1.68 -4.17
N CYS A 44 -4.08 -0.95 -5.01
CA CYS A 44 -4.29 -1.06 -6.45
C CYS A 44 -4.04 -2.51 -6.90
N PRO A 45 -4.74 -3.00 -7.94
CA PRO A 45 -4.37 -4.26 -8.58
C PRO A 45 -2.90 -4.23 -9.00
N SER A 46 -2.16 -5.31 -8.70
CA SER A 46 -0.74 -5.37 -9.01
C SER A 46 -0.53 -5.29 -10.52
N VAL A 47 0.34 -4.36 -10.95
CA VAL A 47 0.74 -4.18 -12.34
C VAL A 47 2.12 -4.78 -12.56
N TYR A 48 2.99 -4.64 -11.56
CA TYR A 48 4.36 -5.11 -11.57
C TYR A 48 4.57 -6.02 -10.35
N PRO A 49 4.26 -7.32 -10.44
CA PRO A 49 4.48 -8.24 -9.33
C PRO A 49 5.96 -8.26 -8.94
N PHE A 50 6.24 -8.45 -7.66
CA PHE A 50 7.62 -8.54 -7.17
C PHE A 50 8.34 -9.70 -7.89
N PRO A 51 9.53 -9.46 -8.47
CA PRO A 51 10.25 -10.46 -9.25
C PRO A 51 10.98 -11.46 -8.33
N GLU A 52 10.23 -12.45 -7.83
CA GLU A 52 10.75 -13.45 -6.90
C GLU A 52 11.96 -14.22 -7.46
N GLY A 53 12.96 -14.47 -6.60
CA GLY A 53 14.17 -15.22 -6.94
C GLY A 53 15.21 -14.49 -7.80
N GLU A 54 14.95 -13.24 -8.21
CA GLU A 54 15.86 -12.46 -9.03
C GLU A 54 17.04 -11.86 -8.25
N SER A 55 18.11 -11.52 -8.98
CA SER A 55 19.29 -10.89 -8.38
C SER A 55 19.00 -9.47 -7.90
N ILE A 56 19.76 -8.96 -6.93
CA ILE A 56 19.60 -7.59 -6.43
C ILE A 56 19.86 -6.58 -7.54
N GLU A 57 20.83 -6.85 -8.40
CA GLU A 57 21.15 -6.05 -9.57
C GLU A 57 19.95 -5.98 -10.53
N THR A 58 19.32 -7.13 -10.84
CA THR A 58 18.10 -7.17 -11.65
C THR A 58 16.96 -6.39 -11.00
N ILE A 59 16.73 -6.56 -9.69
CA ILE A 59 15.66 -5.87 -8.96
C ILE A 59 15.89 -4.35 -9.01
N LYS A 60 17.13 -3.90 -8.81
CA LYS A 60 17.49 -2.48 -8.90
C LYS A 60 17.21 -1.89 -10.28
N ASP A 61 17.59 -2.60 -11.33
CA ASP A 61 17.36 -2.19 -12.71
C ASP A 61 15.86 -2.12 -13.01
N ARG A 62 15.08 -3.11 -12.54
CA ARG A 62 13.63 -3.11 -12.69
C ARG A 62 12.94 -2.00 -11.90
N ILE A 63 13.34 -1.69 -10.67
CA ILE A 63 12.79 -0.54 -9.93
C ILE A 63 13.02 0.75 -10.71
N THR A 64 14.23 0.92 -11.28
CA THR A 64 14.55 2.09 -12.10
C THR A 64 13.69 2.14 -13.37
N ALA A 65 13.55 1.02 -14.08
CA ALA A 65 12.80 0.94 -15.34
C ALA A 65 11.29 1.09 -15.16
N THR A 66 10.73 0.46 -14.11
CA THR A 66 9.30 0.45 -13.82
C THR A 66 8.87 1.73 -13.11
N PHE A 67 9.54 2.06 -12.00
CA PHE A 67 9.12 3.12 -11.11
C PHE A 67 9.82 4.46 -11.38
N GLY A 68 10.93 4.48 -12.12
CA GLY A 68 11.62 5.72 -12.52
C GLY A 68 12.55 6.31 -11.48
N PHE A 69 12.83 5.59 -10.38
CA PHE A 69 13.70 6.07 -9.31
C PHE A 69 15.16 5.70 -9.55
N LYS A 70 16.06 6.65 -9.29
CA LYS A 70 17.51 6.38 -9.24
C LYS A 70 17.87 5.71 -7.93
N LEU A 71 18.67 4.64 -7.95
CA LEU A 71 19.00 3.91 -6.73
C LEU A 71 20.39 4.22 -6.21
N SER A 72 20.53 4.35 -4.89
CA SER A 72 21.80 4.55 -4.21
C SER A 72 21.82 3.95 -2.80
N GLY A 73 22.99 3.93 -2.16
CA GLY A 73 23.15 3.40 -0.81
C GLY A 73 23.65 1.96 -0.78
N SER A 74 24.15 1.53 0.37
CA SER A 74 24.84 0.25 0.56
C SER A 74 23.92 -0.89 1.02
N GLN A 75 22.65 -0.61 1.35
CA GLN A 75 21.72 -1.61 1.85
C GLN A 75 20.91 -2.31 0.75
N TRP A 76 21.18 -2.03 -0.53
CA TRP A 76 20.68 -2.87 -1.63
C TRP A 76 21.44 -4.20 -1.66
N THR A 77 21.01 -5.15 -0.83
CA THR A 77 21.67 -6.44 -0.63
C THR A 77 20.63 -7.55 -0.48
N LYS A 78 21.05 -8.81 -0.67
CA LYS A 78 20.17 -9.97 -0.45
C LYS A 78 19.62 -10.04 0.98
N ALA A 79 20.38 -9.58 1.97
CA ALA A 79 19.93 -9.55 3.36
C ALA A 79 18.77 -8.57 3.58
N SER A 80 18.66 -7.53 2.75
CA SER A 80 17.58 -6.55 2.82
C SER A 80 16.40 -6.90 1.93
N MET A 81 16.35 -8.11 1.35
CA MET A 81 15.31 -8.49 0.38
C MET A 81 13.89 -8.28 0.92
N PRO A 82 13.56 -8.62 2.18
CA PRO A 82 12.23 -8.35 2.73
C PRO A 82 11.88 -6.85 2.73
N SER A 83 12.82 -5.96 3.09
CA SER A 83 12.61 -4.51 3.04
C SER A 83 12.45 -3.99 1.61
N ILE A 84 13.21 -4.55 0.67
CA ILE A 84 13.12 -4.22 -0.76
C ILE A 84 11.76 -4.64 -1.32
N LYS A 85 11.25 -5.81 -0.91
CA LYS A 85 9.94 -6.33 -1.30
C LYS A 85 8.82 -5.40 -0.82
N ILE A 86 8.81 -5.00 0.45
CA ILE A 86 7.84 -4.03 0.98
C ILE A 86 7.88 -2.71 0.22
N LEU A 87 9.07 -2.17 -0.06
CA LEU A 87 9.21 -0.96 -0.86
C LEU A 87 8.60 -1.13 -2.26
N TRP A 88 8.93 -2.22 -2.95
CA TRP A 88 8.40 -2.53 -4.28
C TRP A 88 6.88 -2.62 -4.27
N GLU A 89 6.34 -3.44 -3.38
CA GLU A 89 4.91 -3.69 -3.25
C GLU A 89 4.15 -2.42 -2.88
N THR A 90 4.71 -1.59 -2.00
CA THR A 90 4.13 -0.28 -1.66
C THR A 90 4.05 0.64 -2.87
N LEU A 91 5.09 0.66 -3.73
CA LEU A 91 5.08 1.45 -4.96
C LEU A 91 4.02 0.93 -5.93
N ASP A 92 3.97 -0.38 -6.17
CA ASP A 92 2.99 -1.01 -7.07
C ASP A 92 1.54 -0.81 -6.58
N ALA A 93 1.32 -0.85 -5.26
CA ALA A 93 0.00 -0.71 -4.65
C ALA A 93 -0.66 0.66 -4.84
N VAL A 94 0.06 1.66 -5.33
CA VAL A 94 -0.48 3.00 -5.62
C VAL A 94 -0.49 3.33 -7.12
N GLU A 95 -0.09 2.40 -8.00
CA GLU A 95 0.10 2.65 -9.45
C GLU A 95 -1.19 2.89 -10.22
N CYS A 96 -2.35 2.53 -9.67
CA CYS A 96 -3.64 2.92 -10.25
C CYS A 96 -4.00 4.41 -10.03
N THR A 97 -3.13 5.18 -9.38
CA THR A 97 -3.26 6.62 -9.13
C THR A 97 -2.19 7.42 -9.86
N THR A 98 -2.30 8.75 -9.88
CA THR A 98 -1.27 9.62 -10.45
C THR A 98 -0.10 9.89 -9.49
N TYR A 99 -0.15 9.38 -8.25
CA TYR A 99 0.75 9.76 -7.17
C TYR A 99 2.24 9.71 -7.53
N ARG A 100 2.70 8.58 -8.11
CA ARG A 100 4.09 8.43 -8.57
C ARG A 100 4.44 9.38 -9.72
N ALA A 101 3.56 9.50 -10.71
CA ALA A 101 3.79 10.38 -11.85
C ALA A 101 3.88 11.85 -11.42
N ASP A 102 3.01 12.28 -10.51
CA ASP A 102 2.96 13.64 -10.00
C ASP A 102 4.21 13.99 -9.18
N LEU A 103 4.64 13.12 -8.25
CA LEU A 103 5.83 13.38 -7.45
C LEU A 103 7.11 13.39 -8.30
N LEU A 104 7.22 12.49 -9.29
CA LEU A 104 8.36 12.49 -10.21
C LEU A 104 8.35 13.71 -11.12
N GLY A 105 7.16 14.11 -11.61
CA GLY A 105 6.98 15.28 -12.47
C GLY A 105 7.47 16.57 -11.81
N LYS A 106 7.15 16.77 -10.51
CA LYS A 106 7.60 17.92 -9.72
C LYS A 106 9.12 18.00 -9.57
N GLN A 107 9.80 16.86 -9.63
CA GLN A 107 11.25 16.76 -9.56
C GLN A 107 11.91 16.51 -10.93
N LYS A 108 11.15 16.64 -12.03
CA LYS A 108 11.64 16.41 -13.40
C LYS A 108 12.29 15.03 -13.56
N GLY A 109 11.76 14.01 -12.89
CA GLY A 109 12.30 12.65 -12.86
C GLY A 109 13.61 12.49 -12.07
N ASN A 110 14.03 13.49 -11.30
CA ASN A 110 15.28 13.45 -10.52
C ASN A 110 15.04 13.09 -9.05
N VAL A 111 14.23 12.06 -8.80
CA VAL A 111 14.02 11.49 -7.47
C VAL A 111 14.81 10.19 -7.38
N GLY A 112 15.58 10.03 -6.30
CA GLY A 112 16.23 8.78 -5.99
C GLY A 112 15.68 8.09 -4.75
N LEU A 113 15.95 6.79 -4.64
CA LEU A 113 15.76 5.98 -3.45
C LEU A 113 17.14 5.56 -2.92
N ASN A 114 17.43 5.95 -1.69
CA ASN A 114 18.71 5.71 -1.03
C ASN A 114 18.54 4.71 0.12
N ALA A 115 18.97 3.47 -0.06
CA ALA A 115 18.94 2.46 1.00
C ALA A 115 20.24 2.55 1.82
N SER A 116 20.22 3.28 2.93
CA SER A 116 21.41 3.50 3.76
C SER A 116 21.07 3.71 5.23
N ARG A 117 22.05 3.46 6.11
CA ARG A 117 21.90 3.75 7.55
C ARG A 117 21.66 5.24 7.80
N ILE A 118 20.60 5.56 8.53
CA ILE A 118 20.26 6.92 8.94
C ILE A 118 20.62 7.08 10.42
N ARG A 119 21.35 8.16 10.75
CA ARG A 119 21.73 8.43 12.15
C ARG A 119 20.50 8.85 12.97
N GLY A 120 20.50 8.50 14.26
CA GLY A 120 19.44 8.88 15.19
C GLY A 120 18.18 8.03 15.06
N PHE A 121 17.03 8.60 15.44
CA PHE A 121 15.77 7.87 15.54
C PHE A 121 15.04 7.72 14.21
N ALA A 122 15.35 8.52 13.18
CA ALA A 122 14.64 8.52 11.91
C ALA A 122 14.86 7.22 11.10
N TRP A 123 13.80 6.71 10.48
CA TRP A 123 13.83 5.48 9.67
C TRP A 123 13.80 5.77 8.17
N GLY A 124 13.32 6.96 7.81
CA GLY A 124 13.39 7.53 6.50
C GLY A 124 13.63 9.04 6.59
N ASP A 125 14.02 9.63 5.47
CA ASP A 125 14.00 11.07 5.27
C ASP A 125 13.96 11.42 3.77
N TRP A 126 13.40 12.58 3.45
CA TRP A 126 13.58 13.20 2.14
C TRP A 126 14.68 14.26 2.16
N SER A 127 15.72 14.05 1.34
CA SER A 127 16.76 15.03 1.04
C SER A 127 17.67 15.46 2.22
N LEU A 128 17.58 14.84 3.40
CA LEU A 128 18.43 15.18 4.56
C LEU A 128 19.71 14.34 4.58
N THR A 129 19.59 13.01 4.43
CA THR A 129 20.74 12.10 4.34
C THR A 129 21.42 12.22 2.98
N LYS A 130 20.64 12.38 1.91
CA LYS A 130 21.15 12.57 0.55
C LYS A 130 20.21 13.45 -0.27
N VAL A 131 20.72 14.59 -0.73
CA VAL A 131 19.92 15.58 -1.48
C VAL A 131 19.27 14.96 -2.71
N GLY A 132 17.96 15.15 -2.85
CA GLY A 132 17.16 14.60 -3.97
C GLY A 132 16.83 13.11 -3.86
N TYR A 133 17.06 12.49 -2.70
CA TYR A 133 16.73 11.08 -2.45
C TYR A 133 15.78 10.95 -1.25
N VAL A 134 14.81 10.05 -1.39
CA VAL A 134 14.15 9.44 -0.24
C VAL A 134 15.12 8.39 0.30
N SER A 135 15.65 8.64 1.49
CA SER A 135 16.51 7.70 2.19
C SER A 135 15.67 6.80 3.09
N LEU A 136 15.90 5.50 3.03
CA LEU A 136 15.24 4.49 3.87
C LEU A 136 16.33 3.64 4.53
N ASP A 137 16.23 3.44 5.84
CA ASP A 137 17.17 2.60 6.58
C ASP A 137 16.63 1.16 6.66
N PHE A 138 17.04 0.33 5.70
CA PHE A 138 16.58 -1.06 5.65
C PHE A 138 17.03 -1.90 6.85
N THR A 139 18.10 -1.51 7.55
CA THR A 139 18.47 -2.18 8.81
C THR A 139 17.45 -1.88 9.91
N LYS A 140 16.85 -0.68 9.93
CA LYS A 140 15.75 -0.39 10.85
C LYS A 140 14.46 -1.05 10.40
N PHE A 141 14.17 -1.08 9.09
CA PHE A 141 12.99 -1.78 8.55
C PHE A 141 12.93 -3.23 9.04
N GLN A 142 14.06 -3.93 9.02
CA GLN A 142 14.14 -5.30 9.52
C GLN A 142 13.59 -5.44 10.95
N ARG A 143 13.82 -4.45 11.82
CA ARG A 143 13.30 -4.47 13.20
C ARG A 143 11.78 -4.40 13.28
N ALA A 144 11.13 -3.70 12.34
CA ALA A 144 9.67 -3.66 12.27
C ALA A 144 9.09 -4.93 11.63
N LEU A 145 9.81 -5.53 10.68
CA LEU A 145 9.47 -6.85 10.14
C LEU A 145 9.51 -7.90 11.25
N ASP A 146 10.57 -7.88 12.08
CA ASP A 146 10.74 -8.79 13.21
C ASP A 146 9.62 -8.61 14.27
N SER A 147 8.98 -7.43 14.33
CA SER A 147 7.85 -7.14 15.23
C SER A 147 6.48 -7.26 14.56
N GLY A 148 6.40 -7.69 13.29
CA GLY A 148 5.15 -7.81 12.54
C GLY A 148 4.46 -6.47 12.19
N ASP A 149 5.16 -5.34 12.30
CA ASP A 149 4.63 -3.99 12.02
C ASP A 149 5.00 -3.53 10.61
N GLU A 150 4.58 -4.32 9.62
CA GLU A 150 4.78 -4.02 8.20
C GLU A 150 3.94 -2.83 7.72
N GLY A 151 2.77 -2.60 8.34
CA GLY A 151 1.94 -1.43 8.09
C GLY A 151 2.68 -0.11 8.34
N ARG A 152 3.50 -0.04 9.38
CA ARG A 152 4.39 1.10 9.63
C ARG A 152 5.39 1.33 8.50
N LEU A 153 5.91 0.27 7.88
CA LEU A 153 6.87 0.38 6.78
C LEU A 153 6.22 0.96 5.52
N VAL A 154 5.01 0.49 5.19
CA VAL A 154 4.20 1.09 4.12
C VAL A 154 3.96 2.57 4.38
N ARG A 155 3.44 2.90 5.58
CA ARG A 155 3.18 4.29 5.98
C ARG A 155 4.44 5.14 5.87
N LEU A 156 5.59 4.62 6.27
CA LEU A 156 6.87 5.33 6.19
C LEU A 156 7.30 5.58 4.73
N VAL A 157 7.24 4.57 3.86
CA VAL A 157 7.59 4.73 2.43
C VAL A 157 6.72 5.82 1.79
N ILE A 158 5.41 5.77 2.00
CA ILE A 158 4.48 6.76 1.45
C ILE A 158 4.65 8.14 2.10
N HIS A 159 4.92 8.20 3.40
CA HIS A 159 5.22 9.45 4.12
C HIS A 159 6.43 10.16 3.49
N GLU A 160 7.54 9.47 3.28
CA GLU A 160 8.73 10.10 2.69
C GLU A 160 8.49 10.53 1.23
N LEU A 161 7.76 9.73 0.46
CA LEU A 161 7.35 10.11 -0.91
C LEU A 161 6.39 11.30 -0.91
N ALA A 162 5.59 11.50 0.14
CA ALA A 162 4.73 12.67 0.28
C ALA A 162 5.55 13.95 0.48
N HIS A 163 6.73 13.90 1.10
CA HIS A 163 7.65 15.05 1.12
C HIS A 163 8.18 15.39 -0.28
N VAL A 164 8.40 14.37 -1.14
CA VAL A 164 8.74 14.59 -2.55
C VAL A 164 7.57 15.26 -3.27
N LEU A 165 6.35 14.73 -3.11
CA LEU A 165 5.17 15.34 -3.70
C LEU A 165 4.99 16.79 -3.20
N ASN A 166 5.34 17.07 -1.95
CA ASN A 166 5.27 18.41 -1.35
C ASN A 166 6.52 19.28 -1.55
N SER A 167 7.42 18.90 -2.46
CA SER A 167 8.61 19.70 -2.74
C SER A 167 8.32 21.05 -3.39
N ASP A 168 7.22 21.12 -4.15
CA ASP A 168 6.74 22.33 -4.84
C ASP A 168 5.99 23.30 -3.91
N ARG A 169 5.91 23.02 -2.60
CA ARG A 169 5.15 23.82 -1.61
C ARG A 169 5.46 25.32 -1.61
N TYR A 170 6.68 25.70 -2.01
CA TYR A 170 7.11 27.11 -2.10
C TYR A 170 6.46 27.85 -3.26
N GLU A 171 6.06 27.14 -4.32
CA GLU A 171 5.26 27.67 -5.43
C GLU A 171 3.78 27.86 -5.03
N ASN A 172 3.42 27.38 -3.83
CA ASN A 172 2.08 27.47 -3.26
C ASN A 172 0.99 26.92 -4.20
N PRO A 173 1.10 25.65 -4.65
CA PRO A 173 0.12 25.03 -5.54
C PRO A 173 -1.26 24.86 -4.88
N GLY A 174 -2.29 24.59 -5.68
CA GLY A 174 -3.69 24.50 -5.25
C GLY A 174 -3.91 23.54 -4.08
N TYR A 175 -3.42 22.30 -4.20
CA TYR A 175 -3.53 21.27 -3.14
C TYR A 175 -2.85 21.73 -1.84
N TRP A 176 -1.71 22.42 -1.92
CA TRP A 176 -0.98 22.91 -0.75
C TRP A 176 -1.70 24.08 -0.06
N LYS A 177 -2.31 24.99 -0.84
CA LYS A 177 -3.18 26.03 -0.27
C LYS A 177 -4.36 25.43 0.47
N ALA A 178 -4.99 24.40 -0.11
CA ALA A 178 -6.10 23.69 0.51
C ALA A 178 -5.65 23.00 1.81
N PHE A 179 -4.52 22.30 1.77
CA PHE A 179 -3.99 21.62 2.95
C PHE A 179 -3.66 22.57 4.09
N LYS A 180 -3.01 23.72 3.82
CA LYS A 180 -2.72 24.72 4.87
C LYS A 180 -3.99 25.25 5.53
N LYS A 181 -5.06 25.47 4.78
CA LYS A 181 -6.36 25.90 5.32
C LYS A 181 -6.98 24.80 6.17
N LEU A 182 -6.91 23.56 5.71
CA LEU A 182 -7.37 22.39 6.45
C LEU A 182 -6.61 22.24 7.77
N TYR A 183 -5.27 22.29 7.72
CA TYR A 183 -4.42 22.22 8.91
C TYR A 183 -4.72 23.31 9.93
N ALA A 184 -4.96 24.55 9.48
CA ALA A 184 -5.34 25.64 10.37
C ALA A 184 -6.69 25.41 11.07
N LYS A 185 -7.58 24.59 10.49
CA LYS A 185 -8.90 24.27 11.05
C LYS A 185 -8.86 23.02 11.94
N GLU A 186 -8.27 21.94 11.46
CA GLU A 186 -8.32 20.63 12.12
C GLU A 186 -7.17 20.44 13.12
N GLY A 187 -6.06 21.16 12.97
CA GLY A 187 -4.92 21.09 13.87
C GLY A 187 -4.13 19.79 13.73
N ARG A 188 -3.59 19.30 14.85
CA ARG A 188 -2.69 18.14 14.90
C ARG A 188 -3.40 16.87 14.43
N PHE A 189 -2.73 16.10 13.56
CA PHE A 189 -3.22 14.82 13.03
C PHE A 189 -2.67 13.62 13.80
N SER A 190 -1.37 13.63 14.10
CA SER A 190 -0.69 12.54 14.80
C SER A 190 0.29 13.13 15.83
N ASP A 191 0.73 12.30 16.77
CA ASP A 191 1.77 12.73 17.69
C ASP A 191 3.12 12.94 16.98
N TYR A 192 3.45 12.08 16.02
CA TYR A 192 4.67 12.12 15.21
C TYR A 192 4.82 13.41 14.40
N ALA A 193 3.74 13.91 13.78
CA ALA A 193 3.78 15.13 12.98
C ALA A 193 4.08 16.42 13.78
N GLY A 194 3.91 16.36 15.11
CA GLY A 194 4.10 17.51 15.99
C GLY A 194 3.28 18.72 15.54
N ARG A 195 3.94 19.88 15.37
CA ARG A 195 3.33 21.13 14.89
C ARG A 195 3.71 21.50 13.46
N SER A 196 4.42 20.61 12.75
CA SER A 196 4.89 20.91 11.40
C SER A 196 3.81 20.60 10.37
N VAL A 197 3.47 21.60 9.55
CA VAL A 197 2.47 21.43 8.48
C VAL A 197 2.94 20.42 7.43
N THR A 198 4.24 20.37 7.14
CA THR A 198 4.80 19.45 6.14
C THR A 198 4.85 18.01 6.65
N GLU A 199 5.16 17.82 7.93
CA GLU A 199 5.08 16.49 8.56
C GLU A 199 3.63 16.02 8.69
N THR A 200 2.72 16.93 9.04
CA THR A 200 1.28 16.63 9.09
C THR A 200 0.76 16.23 7.71
N PHE A 201 1.21 16.90 6.64
CA PHE A 201 0.90 16.50 5.27
C PHE A 201 1.39 15.09 4.96
N ALA A 202 2.66 14.81 5.26
CA ALA A 202 3.25 13.52 5.00
C ALA A 202 2.59 12.39 5.80
N ASP A 203 2.19 12.65 7.04
CA ASP A 203 1.43 11.69 7.86
C ASP A 203 0.01 11.46 7.36
N VAL A 204 -0.71 12.52 6.99
CA VAL A 204 -2.05 12.41 6.42
C VAL A 204 -2.03 11.51 5.19
N VAL A 205 -1.01 11.66 4.32
CA VAL A 205 -0.84 10.84 3.11
C VAL A 205 -0.33 9.42 3.44
N GLY A 206 0.64 9.30 4.34
CA GLY A 206 1.25 8.02 4.75
C GLY A 206 0.25 7.08 5.40
N TYR A 207 -0.51 7.56 6.40
CA TYR A 207 -1.54 6.78 7.08
C TYR A 207 -2.78 6.52 6.21
N TYR A 208 -2.99 7.33 5.16
CA TYR A 208 -4.10 7.12 4.23
C TYR A 208 -3.89 5.86 3.38
N VAL A 209 -2.63 5.58 2.99
CA VAL A 209 -2.27 4.35 2.27
C VAL A 209 -1.98 3.20 3.23
N GLY A 210 -1.09 3.42 4.21
CA GLY A 210 -0.74 2.43 5.24
C GLY A 210 -1.82 2.30 6.31
N ARG A 211 -3.03 1.90 5.92
CA ARG A 211 -4.20 1.83 6.83
C ARG A 211 -3.97 0.86 7.99
N CYS A 212 -3.12 -0.13 7.82
CA CYS A 212 -2.77 -1.12 8.86
C CYS A 212 -1.52 -0.78 9.67
N ALA A 213 -0.99 0.45 9.55
CA ALA A 213 0.00 0.92 10.50
C ALA A 213 -0.63 1.01 11.90
N LEU A 214 0.13 0.66 12.94
CA LEU A 214 -0.32 0.82 14.32
C LEU A 214 -0.70 2.28 14.63
N ASP A 215 -1.66 2.44 15.53
CA ASP A 215 -2.17 3.74 16.00
C ASP A 215 -2.58 4.70 14.87
N ASN A 216 -3.15 4.15 13.79
CA ASN A 216 -3.58 4.97 12.65
C ASN A 216 -4.65 5.99 13.11
N PRO A 217 -4.40 7.31 12.98
CA PRO A 217 -5.33 8.32 13.48
C PRO A 217 -6.73 8.25 12.84
N TYR A 218 -6.84 7.71 11.62
CA TYR A 218 -8.12 7.56 10.94
C TYR A 218 -9.03 6.51 11.59
N ASP A 219 -8.51 5.59 12.39
CA ASP A 219 -9.31 4.54 13.04
C ASP A 219 -10.24 5.09 14.13
N THR A 220 -10.01 6.34 14.55
CA THR A 220 -10.88 7.03 15.52
C THR A 220 -12.12 7.68 14.89
N GLY A 221 -12.15 7.85 13.56
CA GLY A 221 -13.17 8.66 12.86
C GLY A 221 -13.08 10.17 13.13
N LYS A 222 -12.04 10.65 13.84
CA LYS A 222 -11.87 12.08 14.16
C LYS A 222 -11.34 12.90 12.97
N HIS A 223 -10.65 12.25 12.04
CA HIS A 223 -9.84 12.91 11.02
C HIS A 223 -10.41 12.81 9.59
N ASP A 224 -11.74 12.73 9.46
CA ASP A 224 -12.46 12.60 8.17
C ASP A 224 -12.09 13.68 7.15
N ALA A 225 -11.86 14.91 7.61
CA ALA A 225 -11.52 16.02 6.72
C ALA A 225 -10.11 15.86 6.12
N TYR A 226 -9.16 15.31 6.87
CA TYR A 226 -7.84 14.92 6.36
C TYR A 226 -7.93 13.73 5.42
N TYR A 227 -8.77 12.76 5.75
CA TYR A 227 -9.01 11.59 4.92
C TYR A 227 -9.57 11.98 3.55
N ALA A 228 -10.64 12.78 3.52
CA ALA A 228 -11.24 13.30 2.30
C ALA A 228 -10.24 14.14 1.48
N PHE A 229 -9.40 14.93 2.16
CA PHE A 229 -8.34 15.67 1.47
C PHE A 229 -7.37 14.72 0.74
N ALA A 230 -6.84 13.71 1.42
CA ALA A 230 -5.91 12.75 0.82
C ALA A 230 -6.56 12.01 -0.36
N ARG A 231 -7.80 11.53 -0.18
CA ARG A 231 -8.58 10.90 -1.24
C ARG A 231 -8.71 11.79 -2.48
N ASP A 232 -9.22 12.99 -2.31
CA ASP A 232 -9.67 13.82 -3.44
C ASP A 232 -8.52 14.60 -4.09
N ASN A 233 -7.49 14.97 -3.32
CA ASN A 233 -6.42 15.87 -3.80
C ASN A 233 -5.11 15.14 -4.11
N ILE A 234 -4.90 13.93 -3.57
CA ILE A 234 -3.63 13.20 -3.70
C ILE A 234 -3.81 11.91 -4.48
N PHE A 235 -4.89 11.17 -4.23
CA PHE A 235 -5.10 9.83 -4.80
C PHE A 235 -6.28 9.75 -5.78
N GLY A 236 -6.86 10.88 -6.19
CA GLY A 236 -7.87 10.94 -7.25
C GLY A 236 -9.14 10.12 -7.00
N GLY A 237 -9.57 10.00 -5.74
CA GLY A 237 -10.74 9.21 -5.36
C GLY A 237 -10.44 7.78 -4.92
N LYS A 238 -9.20 7.28 -5.08
CA LYS A 238 -8.83 5.92 -4.69
C LYS A 238 -8.82 5.76 -3.17
N GLU A 239 -9.62 4.83 -2.68
CA GLU A 239 -9.65 4.36 -1.29
C GLU A 239 -8.68 3.18 -1.08
N PHE A 240 -7.87 3.22 -0.03
CA PHE A 240 -6.91 2.15 0.32
C PHE A 240 -7.34 1.30 1.53
N GLY A 241 -8.46 1.65 2.16
CA GLY A 241 -9.06 0.88 3.24
C GLY A 241 -10.51 1.31 3.48
N PRO A 242 -11.10 0.88 4.60
CA PRO A 242 -12.46 1.27 4.95
C PRO A 242 -12.50 2.74 5.38
N ALA A 243 -13.72 3.27 5.54
CA ALA A 243 -13.92 4.65 5.96
C ALA A 243 -13.28 4.92 7.34
N PRO A 244 -12.95 6.18 7.66
CA PRO A 244 -12.50 6.53 9.01
C PRO A 244 -13.46 6.03 10.10
N GLY A 245 -12.92 5.54 11.20
CA GLY A 245 -13.69 4.93 12.30
C GLY A 245 -14.05 3.46 12.09
N GLU A 246 -13.81 2.90 10.91
CA GLU A 246 -13.98 1.47 10.63
C GLU A 246 -12.64 0.75 10.73
N THR A 247 -12.65 -0.44 11.34
CA THR A 247 -11.45 -1.26 11.52
C THR A 247 -11.01 -1.87 10.18
N PRO A 248 -9.80 -1.57 9.68
CA PRO A 248 -9.26 -2.22 8.50
C PRO A 248 -8.99 -3.71 8.77
N ASP A 249 -9.27 -4.55 7.78
CA ASP A 249 -8.80 -5.92 7.80
C ASP A 249 -7.31 -5.97 7.43
N CYS A 250 -6.50 -6.13 8.47
CA CYS A 250 -5.04 -6.11 8.44
C CYS A 250 -4.41 -7.50 8.59
N SER A 251 -5.22 -8.55 8.45
CA SER A 251 -4.71 -9.92 8.47
C SER A 251 -3.83 -10.21 7.24
N LEU A 252 -2.67 -10.81 7.49
CA LEU A 252 -1.74 -11.34 6.49
C LEU A 252 -1.71 -12.86 6.54
N PRO A 253 -1.43 -13.52 5.40
CA PRO A 253 -2.34 -13.73 4.27
C PRO A 253 -3.51 -14.64 4.68
N ALA A 254 -4.44 -14.93 3.76
CA ALA A 254 -5.52 -15.89 4.00
C ALA A 254 -4.99 -17.26 4.51
N ASP A 255 -5.84 -17.99 5.23
CA ASP A 255 -5.56 -19.35 5.71
C ASP A 255 -4.90 -20.20 4.59
N GLY A 256 -3.65 -20.65 4.84
CA GLY A 256 -2.89 -21.51 3.93
C GLY A 256 -1.63 -20.90 3.29
N ALA A 257 -1.23 -19.68 3.66
CA ALA A 257 0.11 -19.20 3.34
C ALA A 257 1.20 -19.89 4.16
N GLU A 258 2.32 -20.27 3.54
CA GLU A 258 3.46 -20.86 4.24
C GLU A 258 4.08 -19.87 5.25
N GLU A 259 4.35 -20.36 6.46
CA GLU A 259 4.97 -19.59 7.55
C GLU A 259 6.36 -19.08 7.15
N PRO A 260 6.66 -17.77 7.32
CA PRO A 260 8.04 -17.30 7.26
C PRO A 260 8.83 -17.94 8.41
N MET A 261 10.00 -18.51 8.11
CA MET A 261 10.86 -19.13 9.12
C MET A 261 11.23 -18.13 10.23
N PRO A 262 11.20 -18.55 11.51
CA PRO A 262 11.46 -17.65 12.63
C PRO A 262 12.90 -17.12 12.60
N GLY A 263 13.02 -15.79 12.56
CA GLY A 263 14.25 -15.09 12.94
C GLY A 263 14.57 -15.34 14.41
N ALA A 264 15.86 -15.49 14.73
CA ALA A 264 16.33 -15.90 16.04
C ALA A 264 15.74 -15.03 17.18
N ALA A 265 15.18 -15.71 18.19
CA ALA A 265 14.75 -15.10 19.43
C ALA A 265 15.95 -14.53 20.19
N ASP A 266 15.91 -13.23 20.45
CA ASP A 266 16.50 -12.55 21.60
C ASP A 266 16.03 -11.09 21.56
N THR A 267 14.87 -10.81 22.15
CA THR A 267 14.36 -9.45 22.40
C THR A 267 14.99 -8.91 23.69
N PRO A 268 15.80 -7.83 23.67
CA PRO A 268 16.26 -7.18 24.89
C PRO A 268 15.21 -6.16 25.38
N ASP A 269 15.05 -6.07 26.71
CA ASP A 269 14.05 -5.33 27.50
C ASP A 269 13.90 -3.79 27.30
N TRP A 270 14.40 -3.18 26.22
CA TRP A 270 14.30 -1.72 26.01
C TRP A 270 13.07 -1.27 25.21
N ILE A 271 12.01 -2.11 25.13
CA ILE A 271 10.74 -1.80 24.45
C ILE A 271 9.88 -0.75 25.20
N GLU A 272 10.28 -0.25 26.36
CA GLU A 272 9.55 0.82 27.09
C GLU A 272 9.81 2.26 26.59
N GLY A 273 10.07 2.46 25.30
CA GLY A 273 10.43 3.77 24.75
C GLY A 273 9.38 4.50 23.90
N LEU A 274 8.17 3.94 23.71
CA LEU A 274 7.17 4.51 22.78
C LEU A 274 5.90 5.05 23.46
N SER A 275 5.94 5.29 24.77
CA SER A 275 4.95 6.10 25.47
C SER A 275 5.62 7.18 26.33
N GLY A 276 5.81 8.37 25.74
CA GLY A 276 6.12 9.60 26.48
C GLY A 276 7.58 10.05 26.41
N GLU A 277 7.83 11.14 25.68
CA GLU A 277 8.10 12.50 26.21
C GLU A 277 8.06 13.53 25.07
#